data_AF-A0A356BFT6-F1
#
_entry.id   AF-A0A356BFT6-F1
#
_cell.length_a   1.000
_cell.length_b   1.000
_cell.length_c   1.000
_cell.angle_alpha   90.00
_cell.angle_beta   90.00
_cell.angle_gamma   90.00
#
_symmetry.space_group_name_H-M   'P 1'
#
loop_
_entity.id
_entity.type
_entity.pdbx_description
1 polymer ?
#
loop_
_entity_poly.entity_id
_entity_poly.type
_entity_poly.pdbx_seq_one_letter_code
_entity_poly.pdbx_strand_id
1 'polypeptide(L)'
;MISRARLVTFTFTVVFCVLFSGWFWHNNTPPVSSIDADIGKDTADLTLDVADDVAEHGEAPVTPANDEPALANDISSDSAQQSVQVECDDIQQQINTHPAAEEFRQFNQSLSSELIDSYYEQLNMDELLAEAQTANVSAMRMLSRKYLWYAQFQSYSETDKSLFDERLKDRSALAQSRYWNEQAGLHGYVGAFFGFAFSYNIEIIELKQQLNESPELANELAVQIRDLEYQLAAYMQLAFDVMPQLTDTLFPLERQIKQLQAGGASGLPFEPQEYEQIYRDLYAQWQYKRAQLGLPPQFEFSLTPGVRQLMALEKQLYSCQR
;
A
#
# COMPACT_ATOMS: atom_id res chain seq x y z
N MET A 1 -13.24 -4.09 -44.29
CA MET A 1 -12.87 -4.97 -43.17
C MET A 1 -11.60 -4.41 -42.56
N ILE A 2 -11.72 -3.62 -41.48
CA ILE A 2 -10.59 -2.99 -40.78
C ILE A 2 -10.42 -3.74 -39.46
N SER A 3 -9.20 -4.22 -39.25
CA SER A 3 -8.79 -5.14 -38.20
C SER A 3 -8.92 -4.54 -36.81
N ARG A 4 -9.55 -5.31 -35.92
CA ARG A 4 -9.59 -5.11 -34.46
C ARG A 4 -8.20 -5.39 -33.88
N ALA A 5 -7.31 -4.40 -33.88
CA ALA A 5 -5.99 -4.51 -33.26
C ALA A 5 -5.49 -3.18 -32.65
N ARG A 6 -6.41 -2.30 -32.23
CA ARG A 6 -6.08 -1.05 -31.56
C ARG A 6 -7.02 -0.82 -30.38
N LEU A 7 -6.90 -1.63 -29.32
CA LEU A 7 -7.52 -1.33 -28.02
C LEU A 7 -7.01 -2.25 -26.89
N VAL A 8 -5.69 -2.41 -26.69
CA VAL A 8 -5.17 -3.19 -25.53
C VAL A 8 -3.97 -2.55 -24.82
N THR A 9 -3.44 -1.42 -25.28
CA THR A 9 -2.16 -0.88 -24.77
C THR A 9 -2.30 0.31 -23.81
N PHE A 10 -3.34 0.34 -22.97
CA PHE A 10 -3.63 1.48 -22.07
C PHE A 10 -3.67 1.15 -20.56
N THR A 11 -3.25 -0.05 -20.15
CA THR A 11 -3.37 -0.50 -18.75
C THR A 11 -2.13 -1.23 -18.26
N PHE A 12 -1.00 -0.54 -18.10
CA PHE A 12 0.15 -1.12 -17.39
C PHE A 12 0.72 -0.21 -16.29
N THR A 13 0.68 1.12 -16.43
CA THR A 13 1.07 2.03 -15.34
C THR A 13 0.02 2.09 -14.23
N VAL A 14 -1.26 1.94 -14.59
CA VAL A 14 -2.36 1.81 -13.63
C VAL A 14 -2.33 0.47 -12.90
N VAL A 15 -1.76 -0.60 -13.48
CA VAL A 15 -1.68 -1.91 -12.81
C VAL A 15 -0.68 -1.87 -11.65
N PHE A 16 0.37 -1.05 -11.72
CA PHE A 16 1.32 -0.91 -10.62
C PHE A 16 0.73 -0.13 -9.43
N CYS A 17 -0.16 0.84 -9.67
CA CYS A 17 -0.90 1.57 -8.62
C CYS A 17 -2.20 0.86 -8.17
N VAL A 18 -2.88 0.10 -9.03
CA VAL A 18 -4.13 -0.62 -8.73
C VAL A 18 -3.88 -1.95 -8.04
N LEU A 19 -2.76 -2.62 -8.30
CA LEU A 19 -2.31 -3.70 -7.42
C LEU A 19 -1.95 -3.16 -6.03
N PHE A 20 -1.52 -1.91 -5.93
CA PHE A 20 -1.21 -1.25 -4.66
C PHE A 20 -2.44 -0.81 -3.86
N SER A 21 -3.53 -0.40 -4.51
CA SER A 21 -4.78 -0.01 -3.83
C SER A 21 -5.77 -1.17 -3.66
N GLY A 22 -5.81 -2.11 -4.59
CA GLY A 22 -6.72 -3.26 -4.53
C GLY A 22 -6.32 -4.30 -3.49
N TRP A 23 -5.03 -4.60 -3.33
CA TRP A 23 -4.57 -5.58 -2.35
C TRP A 23 -4.55 -5.05 -0.91
N PHE A 24 -4.26 -3.76 -0.71
CA PHE A 24 -4.26 -3.15 0.62
C PHE A 24 -5.66 -2.94 1.20
N TRP A 25 -6.71 -2.90 0.36
CA TRP A 25 -8.05 -2.47 0.80
C TRP A 25 -9.18 -3.49 0.64
N HIS A 26 -8.99 -4.62 -0.04
CA HIS A 26 -10.12 -5.53 -0.25
C HIS A 26 -10.63 -6.25 1.02
N ASN A 27 -9.93 -6.15 2.16
CA ASN A 27 -10.35 -6.75 3.44
C ASN A 27 -10.75 -5.76 4.54
N ASN A 28 -10.91 -4.47 4.22
CA ASN A 28 -11.59 -3.52 5.12
C ASN A 28 -13.04 -3.31 4.63
N THR A 29 -13.84 -4.38 4.64
CA THR A 29 -15.29 -4.21 4.72
C THR A 29 -15.60 -3.50 6.04
N PRO A 30 -16.32 -2.37 6.05
CA PRO A 30 -16.80 -1.80 7.30
C PRO A 30 -17.68 -2.85 8.01
N PRO A 31 -17.64 -2.96 9.35
CA PRO A 31 -18.53 -3.86 10.04
C PRO A 31 -19.97 -3.48 9.68
N VAL A 32 -20.70 -4.46 9.18
CA VAL A 32 -22.15 -4.38 9.00
C VAL A 32 -22.74 -3.91 10.32
N SER A 33 -23.34 -2.72 10.28
CA SER A 33 -24.27 -2.27 11.30
C SER A 33 -25.39 -3.30 11.45
N SER A 34 -25.79 -3.55 12.70
CA SER A 34 -26.84 -4.47 13.15
C SER A 34 -26.36 -5.91 13.37
N ILE A 35 -26.20 -6.27 14.65
CA ILE A 35 -27.02 -7.30 15.31
C ILE A 35 -27.18 -6.83 16.76
N ASP A 36 -28.42 -6.48 17.11
CA ASP A 36 -28.91 -6.50 18.49
C ASP A 36 -28.64 -7.89 19.08
N ALA A 37 -27.84 -7.94 20.14
CA ALA A 37 -27.75 -9.09 21.01
C ALA A 37 -27.93 -8.61 22.45
N ASP A 38 -29.21 -8.50 22.78
CA ASP A 38 -29.80 -8.63 24.09
C ASP A 38 -29.04 -9.67 24.95
N ILE A 39 -28.29 -9.20 25.95
CA ILE A 39 -27.89 -10.02 27.09
C ILE A 39 -28.10 -9.17 28.34
N GLY A 40 -29.27 -9.39 28.94
CA GLY A 40 -29.60 -8.93 30.27
C GLY A 40 -28.54 -9.33 31.30
N LYS A 41 -28.23 -8.37 32.18
CA LYS A 41 -27.87 -8.67 33.56
C LYS A 41 -28.67 -7.76 34.47
N ASP A 42 -29.61 -8.40 35.13
CA ASP A 42 -30.44 -7.88 36.19
C ASP A 42 -29.62 -7.49 37.43
N THR A 43 -30.21 -6.56 38.18
CA THR A 43 -30.06 -6.26 39.61
C THR A 43 -28.86 -5.44 40.12
N ALA A 44 -29.11 -4.14 40.34
CA ALA A 44 -29.25 -3.51 41.67
C ALA A 44 -29.51 -2.00 41.44
N ASP A 45 -30.78 -1.57 41.48
CA ASP A 45 -31.45 -1.01 42.66
C ASP A 45 -31.00 0.44 42.97
N LEU A 46 -31.86 1.41 42.62
CA LEU A 46 -32.31 2.50 43.50
C LEU A 46 -33.37 3.39 42.78
N THR A 47 -34.63 3.00 43.02
CA THR A 47 -35.79 3.83 43.44
C THR A 47 -36.33 5.02 42.62
N LEU A 48 -37.63 4.89 42.28
CA LEU A 48 -38.81 5.80 42.43
C LEU A 48 -38.70 7.24 41.88
N ASP A 49 -39.70 7.89 41.26
CA ASP A 49 -41.17 7.83 41.33
C ASP A 49 -41.74 8.44 40.02
N VAL A 50 -42.74 7.83 39.36
CA VAL A 50 -44.17 8.22 39.36
C VAL A 50 -44.48 9.66 38.89
N ALA A 51 -45.13 9.81 37.73
CA ALA A 51 -46.50 10.32 37.60
C ALA A 51 -46.84 10.81 36.17
N ASP A 52 -47.98 10.32 35.70
CA ASP A 52 -48.84 10.89 34.65
C ASP A 52 -49.41 12.27 35.04
N ASP A 53 -50.04 12.91 34.04
CA ASP A 53 -51.26 13.76 34.13
C ASP A 53 -51.17 15.30 33.89
N VAL A 54 -51.62 15.69 32.69
CA VAL A 54 -52.70 16.65 32.32
C VAL A 54 -52.74 18.12 32.82
N ALA A 55 -53.22 18.98 31.88
CA ALA A 55 -53.84 20.32 31.96
C ALA A 55 -52.91 21.54 31.79
N GLU A 56 -53.01 22.41 30.78
CA GLU A 56 -54.08 23.26 30.19
C GLU A 56 -53.86 24.75 30.51
N HIS A 57 -53.98 25.58 29.46
CA HIS A 57 -54.34 27.01 29.42
C HIS A 57 -53.29 28.12 29.62
N GLY A 58 -53.25 29.05 28.65
CA GLY A 58 -52.67 30.39 28.77
C GLY A 58 -52.38 31.07 27.42
N GLU A 59 -53.10 32.14 27.10
CA GLU A 59 -53.22 32.85 25.81
C GLU A 59 -51.97 33.59 25.26
N ALA A 60 -52.04 33.92 23.96
CA ALA A 60 -51.06 34.60 23.08
C ALA A 60 -51.02 36.15 23.27
N PRO A 61 -50.58 37.01 22.32
CA PRO A 61 -49.58 36.93 21.22
C PRO A 61 -48.66 38.19 21.15
N VAL A 62 -47.45 38.12 20.54
CA VAL A 62 -46.84 39.31 19.88
C VAL A 62 -45.94 38.88 18.70
N THR A 63 -46.29 39.33 17.50
CA THR A 63 -45.40 39.44 16.31
C THR A 63 -45.17 40.94 16.04
N PRO A 64 -44.06 41.38 15.41
CA PRO A 64 -43.90 41.23 13.94
C PRO A 64 -42.47 41.09 13.37
N ALA A 65 -42.44 40.43 12.20
CA ALA A 65 -41.65 40.67 10.98
C ALA A 65 -40.15 41.07 11.05
N ASN A 66 -39.29 40.29 10.38
CA ASN A 66 -38.68 40.70 9.10
C ASN A 66 -37.86 39.58 8.42
N ASP A 67 -38.18 39.39 7.14
CA ASP A 67 -37.32 39.05 5.99
C ASP A 67 -36.48 37.75 5.96
N GLU A 68 -36.96 36.81 5.13
CA GLU A 68 -36.09 35.93 4.34
C GLU A 68 -35.19 36.77 3.40
N PRO A 69 -33.98 36.28 3.08
CA PRO A 69 -33.89 35.71 1.73
C PRO A 69 -33.01 34.45 1.62
N ALA A 70 -33.33 33.73 0.55
CA ALA A 70 -32.45 32.88 -0.26
C ALA A 70 -32.14 31.47 0.26
N LEU A 71 -33.01 30.54 -0.16
CA LEU A 71 -32.56 29.31 -0.83
C LEU A 71 -31.51 29.67 -1.91
N ALA A 72 -30.24 29.60 -1.56
CA ALA A 72 -29.15 29.38 -2.49
C ALA A 72 -28.76 27.90 -2.40
N ASN A 73 -29.44 27.10 -3.22
CA ASN A 73 -29.02 25.74 -3.53
C ASN A 73 -27.58 25.76 -4.05
N ASP A 74 -26.69 24.99 -3.41
CA ASP A 74 -25.93 23.88 -4.01
C ASP A 74 -25.55 23.96 -5.51
N ILE A 75 -25.00 25.08 -5.98
CA ILE A 75 -24.38 25.19 -7.34
C ILE A 75 -22.84 25.20 -7.25
N SER A 76 -22.29 25.24 -6.03
CA SER A 76 -20.84 25.33 -5.83
C SER A 76 -20.10 23.99 -5.95
N SER A 77 -20.80 22.86 -5.85
CA SER A 77 -20.19 21.52 -5.91
C SER A 77 -19.97 21.06 -7.35
N ASP A 78 -20.95 21.24 -8.25
CA ASP A 78 -20.86 20.81 -9.65
C ASP A 78 -19.82 21.59 -10.46
N SER A 79 -19.68 22.90 -10.22
CA SER A 79 -18.72 23.75 -10.93
C SER A 79 -17.27 23.49 -10.47
N ALA A 80 -17.07 23.23 -9.17
CA ALA A 80 -15.77 22.87 -8.62
C ALA A 80 -15.34 21.45 -9.03
N GLN A 81 -16.28 20.50 -9.07
CA GLN A 81 -16.02 19.13 -9.54
C GLN A 81 -15.75 19.09 -11.05
N GLN A 82 -16.46 19.89 -11.85
CA GLN A 82 -16.16 20.04 -13.28
C GLN A 82 -14.80 20.72 -13.52
N SER A 83 -14.41 21.74 -12.74
CA SER A 83 -13.12 22.39 -12.90
C SER A 83 -11.94 21.47 -12.55
N VAL A 84 -12.07 20.66 -11.50
CA VAL A 84 -11.04 19.67 -11.13
C VAL A 84 -10.93 18.58 -12.20
N GLN A 85 -12.06 18.09 -12.72
CA GLN A 85 -12.04 17.08 -13.78
C GLN A 85 -11.36 17.59 -15.07
N VAL A 86 -11.64 18.83 -15.47
CA VAL A 86 -10.99 19.46 -16.64
C VAL A 86 -9.48 19.60 -16.41
N GLU A 87 -9.05 19.98 -15.21
CA GLU A 87 -7.62 20.07 -14.85
C GLU A 87 -6.93 18.71 -14.91
N CYS A 88 -7.56 17.64 -14.42
CA CYS A 88 -6.99 16.29 -14.47
C CYS A 88 -6.89 15.77 -15.91
N ASP A 89 -7.90 16.04 -16.73
CA ASP A 89 -7.93 15.65 -18.14
C ASP A 89 -6.85 16.40 -18.95
N ASP A 90 -6.62 17.68 -18.64
CA ASP A 90 -5.55 18.49 -19.22
C ASP A 90 -4.16 17.94 -18.86
N ILE A 91 -3.92 17.57 -17.60
CA ILE A 91 -2.66 16.94 -17.17
C ILE A 91 -2.47 15.59 -17.87
N GLN A 92 -3.51 14.77 -17.96
CA GLN A 92 -3.46 13.49 -18.65
C GLN A 92 -3.16 13.65 -20.14
N GLN A 93 -3.72 14.68 -20.80
CA GLN A 93 -3.41 15.01 -22.19
C GLN A 93 -1.95 15.50 -22.35
N GLN A 94 -1.43 16.30 -21.42
CA GLN A 94 -0.03 16.72 -21.41
C GLN A 94 0.90 15.51 -21.31
N ILE A 95 0.63 14.55 -20.42
CA ILE A 95 1.39 13.30 -20.32
C ILE A 95 1.37 12.52 -21.64
N ASN A 96 0.18 12.33 -22.23
CA ASN A 96 0.00 11.52 -23.43
C ASN A 96 0.66 12.13 -24.69
N THR A 97 0.80 13.45 -24.74
CA THR A 97 1.35 14.19 -25.88
C THR A 97 2.79 14.62 -25.68
N HIS A 98 3.36 14.39 -24.50
CA HIS A 98 4.71 14.81 -24.16
C HIS A 98 5.76 14.16 -25.09
N PRO A 99 6.75 14.91 -25.61
CA PRO A 99 7.78 14.36 -26.50
C PRO A 99 8.57 13.19 -25.91
N ALA A 100 8.73 13.17 -24.58
CA ALA A 100 9.43 12.10 -23.84
C ALA A 100 8.51 10.94 -23.39
N ALA A 101 7.25 10.87 -23.81
CA ALA A 101 6.29 9.87 -23.31
C ALA A 101 6.74 8.42 -23.58
N GLU A 102 7.33 8.15 -24.74
CA GLU A 102 7.86 6.82 -25.06
C GLU A 102 9.13 6.50 -24.27
N GLU A 103 10.03 7.48 -24.11
CA GLU A 103 11.22 7.34 -23.28
C GLU A 103 10.84 7.04 -21.82
N PHE A 104 9.87 7.76 -21.29
CA PHE A 104 9.35 7.56 -19.94
C PHE A 104 8.68 6.17 -19.78
N ARG A 105 7.94 5.71 -20.79
CA ARG A 105 7.39 4.35 -20.81
C ARG A 105 8.49 3.31 -20.80
N GLN A 106 9.54 3.48 -21.60
CA GLN A 106 10.69 2.58 -21.63
C GLN A 106 11.48 2.62 -20.32
N PHE A 107 11.59 3.78 -19.70
CA PHE A 107 12.20 3.93 -18.38
C PHE A 107 11.39 3.19 -17.31
N ASN A 108 10.08 3.40 -17.22
CA ASN A 108 9.20 2.67 -16.30
C ASN A 108 9.19 1.17 -16.59
N GLN A 109 9.24 0.80 -17.87
CA GLN A 109 9.50 -0.58 -18.26
C GLN A 109 10.84 -1.02 -17.72
N SER A 110 11.97 -0.32 -17.88
CA SER A 110 13.26 -0.75 -17.33
C SER A 110 13.27 -0.97 -15.80
N LEU A 111 12.55 -0.15 -15.05
CA LEU A 111 12.35 -0.33 -13.60
C LEU A 111 11.59 -1.64 -13.27
N SER A 112 10.86 -2.16 -14.25
CA SER A 112 9.96 -3.31 -14.15
C SER A 112 10.27 -4.43 -15.16
N SER A 113 11.19 -4.31 -16.12
CA SER A 113 11.29 -5.21 -17.29
C SER A 113 12.30 -6.31 -17.07
N GLU A 114 13.08 -6.19 -16.00
CA GLU A 114 13.64 -7.36 -15.35
C GLU A 114 12.52 -8.32 -14.88
N LEU A 115 11.23 -7.93 -14.87
CA LEU A 115 10.14 -8.73 -14.30
C LEU A 115 9.77 -10.02 -15.05
N ILE A 116 10.07 -10.16 -16.34
CA ILE A 116 9.63 -11.32 -17.14
C ILE A 116 10.81 -11.90 -17.92
N ASP A 117 11.69 -12.60 -17.21
CA ASP A 117 12.68 -13.43 -17.86
C ASP A 117 12.21 -14.88 -17.81
N SER A 118 11.63 -15.31 -18.93
CA SER A 118 11.06 -16.65 -19.12
C SER A 118 12.06 -17.78 -18.82
N TYR A 119 13.36 -17.49 -18.84
CA TYR A 119 14.39 -18.45 -18.46
C TYR A 119 14.35 -18.78 -16.97
N TYR A 120 14.44 -17.78 -16.09
CA TYR A 120 14.49 -18.03 -14.63
C TYR A 120 13.17 -18.56 -14.07
N GLU A 121 12.04 -18.27 -14.72
CA GLU A 121 10.75 -18.85 -14.35
C GLU A 121 10.74 -20.39 -14.46
N GLN A 122 11.45 -20.93 -15.45
CA GLN A 122 11.53 -22.37 -15.74
C GLN A 122 12.49 -23.12 -14.81
N LEU A 123 13.46 -22.43 -14.21
CA LEU A 123 14.44 -23.05 -13.32
C LEU A 123 13.80 -23.52 -12.01
N ASN A 124 14.27 -24.66 -11.49
CA ASN A 124 13.89 -25.15 -10.17
C ASN A 124 14.63 -24.38 -9.05
N MET A 125 14.31 -24.68 -7.77
CA MET A 125 14.88 -23.95 -6.62
C MET A 125 16.40 -24.09 -6.50
N ASP A 126 16.95 -25.28 -6.76
CA ASP A 126 18.39 -25.53 -6.64
C ASP A 126 19.17 -24.84 -7.77
N GLU A 127 18.62 -24.86 -8.99
CA GLU A 127 19.16 -24.13 -10.14
C GLU A 127 19.15 -22.62 -9.90
N LEU A 128 18.04 -22.08 -9.39
CA LEU A 128 17.93 -20.67 -9.03
C LEU A 128 18.90 -20.28 -7.92
N LEU A 129 19.08 -21.15 -6.92
CA LEU A 129 20.03 -20.91 -5.83
C LEU A 129 21.47 -20.85 -6.36
N ALA A 130 21.85 -21.78 -7.25
CA ALA A 130 23.16 -21.78 -7.86
C ALA A 130 23.41 -20.51 -8.69
N GLU A 131 22.44 -20.10 -9.51
CA GLU A 131 22.52 -18.85 -10.28
C GLU A 131 22.59 -17.63 -9.36
N ALA A 132 21.74 -17.55 -8.34
CA ALA A 132 21.72 -16.44 -7.39
C ALA A 132 23.05 -16.31 -6.63
N GLN A 133 23.71 -17.42 -6.29
CA GLN A 133 25.04 -17.43 -5.66
C GLN A 133 26.14 -16.83 -6.56
N THR A 134 25.94 -16.79 -7.88
CA THR A 134 26.85 -16.11 -8.82
C THR A 134 26.59 -14.61 -8.96
N ALA A 135 25.83 -14.01 -8.02
CA ALA A 135 25.40 -12.61 -8.04
C ALA A 135 24.40 -12.29 -9.17
N ASN A 136 23.64 -13.28 -9.64
CA ASN A 136 22.64 -13.09 -10.68
C ASN A 136 21.34 -12.49 -10.11
N VAL A 137 21.11 -11.20 -10.38
CA VAL A 137 19.99 -10.42 -9.83
C VAL A 137 18.63 -11.00 -10.21
N SER A 138 18.47 -11.45 -11.47
CA SER A 138 17.23 -12.06 -11.95
C SER A 138 16.93 -13.37 -11.21
N ALA A 139 17.96 -14.18 -10.95
CA ALA A 139 17.81 -15.40 -10.16
C ALA A 139 17.47 -15.11 -8.70
N MET A 140 18.18 -14.17 -8.03
CA MET A 140 17.87 -13.74 -6.65
C MET A 140 16.42 -13.29 -6.51
N ARG A 141 15.97 -12.45 -7.43
CA ARG A 141 14.59 -11.96 -7.46
C ARG A 141 13.59 -13.09 -7.67
N MET A 142 13.83 -13.99 -8.63
CA MET A 142 12.95 -15.12 -8.88
C MET A 142 12.88 -16.06 -7.67
N LEU A 143 14.02 -16.30 -7.03
CA LEU A 143 14.12 -17.10 -5.81
C LEU A 143 13.32 -16.47 -4.67
N SER A 144 13.44 -15.15 -4.47
CA SER A 144 12.62 -14.39 -3.54
C SER A 144 11.12 -14.55 -3.81
N ARG A 145 10.70 -14.42 -5.08
CA ARG A 145 9.30 -14.59 -5.51
C ARG A 145 8.79 -16.00 -5.24
N LYS A 146 9.59 -17.02 -5.55
CA LYS A 146 9.24 -18.44 -5.33
C LYS A 146 9.09 -18.74 -3.84
N TYR A 147 9.98 -18.25 -2.99
CA TYR A 147 9.83 -18.35 -1.54
C TYR A 147 8.60 -17.61 -1.01
N LEU A 148 8.28 -16.42 -1.53
CA LEU A 148 7.07 -15.69 -1.17
C LEU A 148 5.81 -16.50 -1.55
N TRP A 149 5.81 -17.08 -2.75
CA TRP A 149 4.74 -17.93 -3.24
C TRP A 149 4.56 -19.17 -2.35
N TYR A 150 5.65 -19.84 -2.01
CA TYR A 150 5.61 -21.00 -1.13
C TYR A 150 5.15 -20.64 0.28
N ALA A 151 5.60 -19.52 0.82
CA ALA A 151 5.12 -19.05 2.12
C ALA A 151 3.61 -18.84 2.14
N GLN A 152 3.03 -18.37 1.04
CA GLN A 152 1.61 -18.07 0.94
C GLN A 152 0.74 -19.28 0.55
N PHE A 153 1.25 -20.16 -0.31
CA PHE A 153 0.47 -21.21 -0.96
C PHE A 153 1.04 -22.63 -0.77
N GLN A 154 2.15 -22.77 -0.05
CA GLN A 154 2.91 -24.02 0.10
C GLN A 154 3.26 -24.67 -1.27
N SER A 155 3.45 -23.83 -2.29
CA SER A 155 3.69 -24.22 -3.68
C SER A 155 4.65 -23.25 -4.36
N TYR A 156 5.59 -23.80 -5.13
CA TYR A 156 6.57 -23.04 -5.92
C TYR A 156 6.15 -22.84 -7.38
N SER A 157 5.14 -23.56 -7.88
CA SER A 157 4.89 -23.69 -9.33
C SER A 157 3.45 -23.42 -9.78
N GLU A 158 2.44 -23.46 -8.91
CA GLU A 158 1.03 -23.23 -9.31
C GLU A 158 0.14 -22.76 -8.14
N THR A 159 -0.85 -21.91 -8.44
CA THR A 159 -1.98 -21.62 -7.53
C THR A 159 -2.98 -22.77 -7.61
N ASP A 160 -2.84 -23.78 -6.77
CA ASP A 160 -4.01 -24.59 -6.45
C ASP A 160 -4.90 -23.75 -5.53
N LYS A 161 -5.91 -23.12 -6.11
CA LYS A 161 -6.90 -22.32 -5.37
C LYS A 161 -7.71 -23.17 -4.37
N SER A 162 -7.56 -24.50 -4.38
CA SER A 162 -8.15 -25.37 -3.36
C SER A 162 -7.30 -25.49 -2.08
N LEU A 163 -6.08 -24.95 -2.09
CA LEU A 163 -5.13 -24.95 -0.95
C LEU A 163 -4.97 -23.55 -0.32
N PHE A 164 -6.00 -22.70 -0.35
CA PHE A 164 -6.14 -21.64 0.65
C PHE A 164 -6.48 -22.25 2.01
N ASP A 165 -5.69 -23.23 2.48
CA ASP A 165 -5.81 -23.71 3.83
C ASP A 165 -5.26 -22.60 4.73
N GLU A 166 -6.16 -21.96 5.47
CA GLU A 166 -5.99 -20.66 6.13
C GLU A 166 -4.89 -20.60 7.19
N ARG A 167 -4.07 -21.63 7.41
CA ARG A 167 -3.46 -21.83 8.73
C ARG A 167 -1.95 -22.00 8.81
N LEU A 168 -1.21 -22.17 7.71
CA LEU A 168 0.25 -22.36 7.81
C LEU A 168 1.00 -21.57 6.74
N LYS A 169 1.25 -20.29 7.04
CA LYS A 169 2.28 -19.51 6.35
C LYS A 169 3.64 -19.90 6.91
N ASP A 170 4.55 -20.30 6.03
CA ASP A 170 5.89 -20.67 6.46
C ASP A 170 6.74 -19.40 6.69
N ARG A 171 6.87 -19.00 7.95
CA ARG A 171 7.70 -17.85 8.36
C ARG A 171 9.17 -18.00 7.92
N SER A 172 9.67 -19.24 7.82
CA SER A 172 11.03 -19.49 7.32
C SER A 172 11.14 -19.17 5.82
N ALA A 173 10.11 -19.51 5.04
CA ALA A 173 10.05 -19.15 3.63
C ALA A 173 9.87 -17.62 3.43
N LEU A 174 9.10 -16.93 4.29
CA LEU A 174 9.07 -15.46 4.28
C LEU A 174 10.44 -14.84 4.57
N ALA A 175 11.18 -15.40 5.53
CA ALA A 175 12.54 -14.94 5.83
C ALA A 175 13.49 -15.16 4.63
N GLN A 176 13.41 -16.32 3.97
CA GLN A 176 14.17 -16.59 2.73
C GLN A 176 13.79 -15.63 1.60
N SER A 177 12.50 -15.34 1.44
CA SER A 177 12.03 -14.35 0.47
C SER A 177 12.65 -12.97 0.73
N ARG A 178 12.57 -12.48 1.97
CA ARG A 178 13.17 -11.20 2.39
C ARG A 178 14.67 -11.16 2.17
N TYR A 179 15.38 -12.24 2.50
CA TYR A 179 16.82 -12.34 2.29
C TYR A 179 17.20 -12.19 0.80
N TRP A 180 16.62 -13.00 -0.08
CA TRP A 180 16.94 -12.93 -1.51
C TRP A 180 16.45 -11.64 -2.17
N ASN A 181 15.36 -11.08 -1.67
CA ASN A 181 14.88 -9.77 -2.07
C ASN A 181 15.87 -8.65 -1.69
N GLU A 182 16.44 -8.71 -0.48
CA GLU A 182 17.50 -7.81 -0.05
C GLU A 182 18.72 -7.95 -0.96
N GLN A 183 19.18 -9.18 -1.22
CA GLN A 183 20.32 -9.40 -2.12
C GLN A 183 20.08 -8.77 -3.50
N ALA A 184 18.91 -9.03 -4.11
CA ALA A 184 18.55 -8.40 -5.37
C ALA A 184 18.57 -6.86 -5.29
N GLY A 185 17.99 -6.29 -4.23
CA GLY A 185 18.00 -4.84 -3.99
C GLY A 185 19.41 -4.28 -3.83
N LEU A 186 20.28 -4.95 -3.08
CA LEU A 186 21.68 -4.57 -2.91
C LEU A 186 22.45 -4.57 -4.24
N HIS A 187 22.02 -5.34 -5.24
CA HIS A 187 22.56 -5.35 -6.59
C HIS A 187 21.84 -4.42 -7.58
N GLY A 188 20.89 -3.59 -7.12
CA GLY A 188 20.25 -2.55 -7.93
C GLY A 188 18.83 -2.88 -8.40
N TYR A 189 18.25 -4.01 -7.98
CA TYR A 189 16.85 -4.31 -8.29
C TYR A 189 15.91 -3.40 -7.48
N VAL A 190 15.39 -2.36 -8.13
CA VAL A 190 14.47 -1.38 -7.53
C VAL A 190 13.17 -1.99 -7.02
N GLY A 191 12.71 -3.08 -7.65
CA GLY A 191 11.48 -3.75 -7.24
C GLY A 191 11.57 -4.45 -5.88
N ALA A 192 12.77 -4.56 -5.30
CA ALA A 192 12.97 -5.14 -3.99
C ALA A 192 12.17 -4.40 -2.90
N PHE A 193 12.02 -3.09 -2.98
CA PHE A 193 11.27 -2.32 -1.98
C PHE A 193 9.78 -2.71 -1.95
N PHE A 194 9.21 -3.10 -3.10
CA PHE A 194 7.87 -3.68 -3.15
C PHE A 194 7.85 -5.11 -2.60
N GLY A 195 8.88 -5.91 -2.86
CA GLY A 195 9.02 -7.26 -2.30
C GLY A 195 9.00 -7.27 -0.77
N PHE A 196 9.69 -6.32 -0.13
CA PHE A 196 9.60 -6.14 1.32
C PHE A 196 8.16 -5.85 1.75
N ALA A 197 7.49 -4.93 1.05
CA ALA A 197 6.13 -4.54 1.36
C ALA A 197 5.15 -5.72 1.32
N PHE A 198 5.21 -6.55 0.27
CA PHE A 198 4.41 -7.78 0.18
C PHE A 198 4.71 -8.75 1.32
N SER A 199 5.99 -9.00 1.60
CA SER A 199 6.38 -9.98 2.61
C SER A 199 5.91 -9.61 4.03
N TYR A 200 5.98 -8.33 4.41
CA TYR A 200 5.51 -7.86 5.71
C TYR A 200 3.99 -7.84 5.78
N ASN A 201 3.32 -7.42 4.69
CA ASN A 201 1.86 -7.37 4.63
C ASN A 201 1.22 -8.77 4.77
N ILE A 202 1.82 -9.81 4.17
CA ILE A 202 1.37 -11.19 4.34
C ILE A 202 1.38 -11.61 5.82
N GLU A 203 2.43 -11.27 6.55
CA GLU A 203 2.57 -11.60 7.98
C GLU A 203 1.60 -10.77 8.84
N ILE A 204 1.46 -9.47 8.55
CA ILE A 204 0.48 -8.59 9.22
C ILE A 204 -0.95 -9.13 9.04
N ILE A 205 -1.35 -9.52 7.83
CA ILE A 205 -2.70 -10.07 7.58
C ILE A 205 -2.96 -11.31 8.44
N GLU A 206 -1.96 -12.19 8.59
CA GLU A 206 -2.08 -13.38 9.43
C GLU A 206 -2.25 -13.03 10.90
N LEU A 207 -1.40 -12.15 11.42
CA LEU A 207 -1.47 -11.73 12.82
C LEU A 207 -2.77 -11.00 13.12
N LYS A 208 -3.31 -10.22 12.17
CA LYS A 208 -4.65 -9.61 12.30
C LYS A 208 -5.76 -10.66 12.40
N GLN A 209 -5.66 -11.72 11.62
CA GLN A 209 -6.63 -12.82 11.71
C GLN A 209 -6.54 -13.52 13.07
N GLN A 210 -5.32 -13.83 13.53
CA GLN A 210 -5.10 -14.41 14.85
C GLN A 210 -5.59 -13.48 15.98
N LEU A 211 -5.42 -12.17 15.83
CA LEU A 211 -5.90 -11.16 16.78
C LEU A 211 -7.43 -11.19 16.91
N ASN A 212 -8.15 -11.40 15.80
CA ASN A 212 -9.60 -11.53 15.80
C ASN A 212 -10.08 -12.87 16.38
N GLU A 213 -9.29 -13.93 16.21
CA GLU A 213 -9.62 -15.29 16.67
C GLU A 213 -9.26 -15.53 18.15
N SER A 214 -8.26 -14.83 18.67
CA SER A 214 -7.72 -14.98 20.04
C SER A 214 -7.60 -13.65 20.78
N PRO A 215 -8.70 -13.09 21.30
CA PRO A 215 -8.69 -11.84 22.07
C PRO A 215 -7.77 -11.87 23.30
N GLU A 216 -7.52 -13.05 23.87
CA GLU A 216 -6.60 -13.26 24.99
C GLU A 216 -5.13 -12.91 24.66
N LEU A 217 -4.75 -12.93 23.38
CA LEU A 217 -3.41 -12.56 22.90
C LEU A 217 -3.37 -11.12 22.34
N ALA A 218 -4.43 -10.33 22.53
CA ALA A 218 -4.61 -9.09 21.77
C ALA A 218 -3.43 -8.12 21.88
N ASN A 219 -2.93 -7.91 23.10
CA ASN A 219 -1.79 -7.01 23.31
C ASN A 219 -0.50 -7.53 22.66
N GLU A 220 -0.22 -8.83 22.75
CA GLU A 220 1.00 -9.42 22.18
C GLU A 220 0.98 -9.33 20.65
N LEU A 221 -0.15 -9.72 20.04
CA LEU A 221 -0.32 -9.69 18.59
C LEU A 221 -0.34 -8.25 18.06
N ALA A 222 -0.96 -7.31 18.78
CA ALA A 222 -0.93 -5.89 18.40
C ALA A 222 0.49 -5.32 18.39
N VAL A 223 1.33 -5.67 19.38
CA VAL A 223 2.74 -5.27 19.41
C VAL A 223 3.51 -5.88 18.23
N GLN A 224 3.34 -7.18 17.95
CA GLN A 224 3.98 -7.82 16.81
C GLN A 224 3.57 -7.18 15.47
N ILE A 225 2.28 -6.88 15.29
CA ILE A 225 1.80 -6.19 14.10
C ILE A 225 2.48 -4.83 13.97
N ARG A 226 2.52 -4.03 15.05
CA ARG A 226 3.14 -2.71 15.04
C ARG A 226 4.62 -2.76 14.68
N ASP A 227 5.35 -3.73 15.20
CA ASP A 227 6.77 -3.92 14.88
C ASP A 227 6.97 -4.22 13.38
N LEU A 228 6.11 -5.06 12.79
CA LEU A 228 6.13 -5.31 11.34
C LEU A 228 5.72 -4.09 10.53
N GLU A 229 4.80 -3.27 11.03
CA GLU A 229 4.42 -1.99 10.41
C GLU A 229 5.57 -0.99 10.41
N TYR A 230 6.38 -0.94 11.47
CA TYR A 230 7.59 -0.12 11.52
C TYR A 230 8.63 -0.60 10.50
N GLN A 231 8.86 -1.92 10.40
CA GLN A 231 9.75 -2.47 9.39
C GLN A 231 9.25 -2.15 7.96
N LEU A 232 7.96 -2.35 7.71
CA LEU A 232 7.32 -2.03 6.44
C LEU A 232 7.52 -0.55 6.05
N ALA A 233 7.17 0.36 6.97
CA ALA A 233 7.33 1.80 6.77
C ALA A 233 8.80 2.18 6.58
N ALA A 234 9.72 1.56 7.32
CA ALA A 234 11.15 1.82 7.22
C ALA A 234 11.72 1.42 5.85
N TYR A 235 11.33 0.26 5.30
CA TYR A 235 11.73 -0.12 3.94
C TYR A 235 11.11 0.78 2.86
N MET A 236 9.86 1.22 3.03
CA MET A 236 9.26 2.20 2.13
C MET A 236 9.98 3.55 2.18
N GLN A 237 10.35 4.01 3.39
CA GLN A 237 11.13 5.24 3.56
C GLN A 237 12.52 5.11 2.95
N LEU A 238 13.17 3.96 3.15
CA LEU A 238 14.49 3.68 2.58
C LEU A 238 14.48 3.80 1.05
N ALA A 239 13.38 3.43 0.38
CA ALA A 239 13.24 3.58 -1.07
C ALA A 239 13.44 5.04 -1.54
N PHE A 240 12.97 6.03 -0.77
CA PHE A 240 13.19 7.45 -1.09
C PHE A 240 14.66 7.85 -0.94
N ASP A 241 15.31 7.38 0.11
CA ASP A 241 16.70 7.75 0.41
C ASP A 241 17.70 7.07 -0.54
N VAL A 242 17.39 5.86 -1.00
CA VAL A 242 18.24 5.10 -1.94
C VAL A 242 17.93 5.43 -3.40
N MET A 243 16.73 5.93 -3.72
CA MET A 243 16.32 6.33 -5.07
C MET A 243 15.79 7.77 -5.09
N PRO A 244 16.60 8.76 -4.67
CA PRO A 244 16.13 10.14 -4.54
C PRO A 244 15.67 10.73 -5.89
N GLN A 245 16.25 10.25 -6.99
CA GLN A 245 15.87 10.65 -8.35
C GLN A 245 14.45 10.20 -8.73
N LEU A 246 13.88 9.22 -8.04
CA LEU A 246 12.56 8.63 -8.29
C LEU A 246 11.49 9.10 -7.30
N THR A 247 11.78 10.10 -6.45
CA THR A 247 10.86 10.59 -5.41
C THR A 247 9.46 10.91 -5.94
N ASP A 248 9.36 11.55 -7.11
CA ASP A 248 8.08 11.89 -7.74
C ASP A 248 7.35 10.69 -8.36
N THR A 249 7.99 9.53 -8.52
CA THR A 249 7.32 8.26 -8.87
C THR A 249 6.95 7.48 -7.61
N LEU A 250 7.72 7.64 -6.53
CA LEU A 250 7.53 6.93 -5.26
C LEU A 250 6.46 7.57 -4.35
N PHE A 251 5.85 8.70 -4.71
CA PHE A 251 4.86 9.40 -3.86
C PHE A 251 3.70 8.51 -3.33
N PRO A 252 3.22 7.43 -3.99
CA PRO A 252 2.20 6.57 -3.39
C PRO A 252 2.67 5.92 -2.08
N LEU A 253 3.98 5.67 -1.95
CA LEU A 253 4.60 5.13 -0.72
C LEU A 253 4.54 6.14 0.43
N GLU A 254 4.73 7.43 0.16
CA GLU A 254 4.67 8.48 1.19
C GLU A 254 3.30 8.48 1.89
N ARG A 255 2.24 8.29 1.09
CA ARG A 255 0.88 8.17 1.64
C ARG A 255 0.73 6.90 2.49
N GLN A 256 1.29 5.78 2.07
CA GLN A 256 1.21 4.55 2.84
C GLN A 256 1.94 4.64 4.16
N ILE A 257 3.15 5.23 4.16
CA ILE A 257 3.90 5.51 5.39
C ILE A 257 3.04 6.36 6.35
N LYS A 258 2.44 7.45 5.85
CA LYS A 258 1.54 8.29 6.65
C LYS A 258 0.33 7.52 7.19
N GLN A 259 -0.23 6.58 6.43
CA GLN A 259 -1.35 5.75 6.88
C GLN A 259 -0.94 4.77 7.98
N LEU A 260 0.22 4.13 7.85
CA LEU A 260 0.78 3.27 8.90
C LEU A 260 1.04 4.08 10.18
N GLN A 261 1.56 5.30 10.03
CA GLN A 261 1.82 6.22 11.14
C GLN A 261 0.54 6.76 11.82
N ALA A 262 -0.59 6.79 11.12
CA ALA A 262 -1.85 7.35 11.62
C ALA A 262 -2.71 6.35 12.42
N GLY A 263 -2.27 5.11 12.62
CA GLY A 263 -2.98 4.13 13.45
C GLY A 263 -2.88 2.68 12.97
N GLY A 264 -2.34 2.45 11.77
CA GLY A 264 -2.02 1.12 11.26
C GLY A 264 -3.14 0.08 11.39
N ALA A 265 -2.75 -1.19 11.37
CA ALA A 265 -3.54 -2.36 11.64
C ALA A 265 -3.41 -2.83 13.10
N SER A 266 -2.36 -2.39 13.81
CA SER A 266 -2.12 -2.75 15.22
C SER A 266 -3.12 -2.10 16.18
N GLY A 267 -3.71 -0.96 15.82
CA GLY A 267 -4.59 -0.18 16.71
C GLY A 267 -3.84 0.47 17.89
N LEU A 268 -2.51 0.32 17.93
CA LEU A 268 -1.62 0.97 18.89
C LEU A 268 -1.18 2.33 18.36
N PRO A 269 -0.86 3.29 19.24
CA PRO A 269 -0.27 4.54 18.80
C PRO A 269 1.07 4.30 18.12
N PHE A 270 1.35 5.12 17.10
CA PHE A 270 2.65 5.16 16.46
C PHE A 270 3.65 5.88 17.39
N GLU A 271 4.78 5.25 17.66
CA GLU A 271 5.85 5.77 18.51
C GLU A 271 7.01 6.23 17.62
N PRO A 272 7.19 7.55 17.39
CA PRO A 272 8.18 8.04 16.43
C PRO A 272 9.62 7.66 16.78
N GLN A 273 9.93 7.52 18.07
CA GLN A 273 11.29 7.17 18.52
C GLN A 273 11.64 5.72 18.22
N GLU A 274 10.69 4.79 18.42
CA GLU A 274 10.89 3.37 18.11
C GLU A 274 11.07 3.18 16.60
N TYR A 275 10.20 3.80 15.80
CA TYR A 275 10.32 3.79 14.34
C TYR A 275 11.65 4.38 13.87
N GLU A 276 12.03 5.54 14.39
CA GLU A 276 13.26 6.23 13.97
C GLU A 276 14.51 5.39 14.25
N GLN A 277 14.54 4.66 15.37
CA GLN A 277 15.63 3.74 15.68
C GLN A 277 15.69 2.60 14.65
N ILE A 278 14.55 1.96 14.36
CA ILE A 278 14.45 0.90 13.35
C ILE A 278 14.93 1.41 11.98
N TYR A 279 14.49 2.61 11.59
CA TYR A 279 14.86 3.20 10.32
C TYR A 279 16.36 3.47 10.21
N ARG A 280 16.97 4.08 11.24
CA ARG A 280 18.42 4.34 11.26
C ARG A 280 19.24 3.07 11.17
N ASP A 281 18.85 2.04 11.93
CA ASP A 281 19.55 0.76 11.93
C ASP A 281 19.44 0.07 10.56
N LEU A 282 18.26 0.11 9.95
CA LEU A 282 18.05 -0.40 8.60
C LEU A 282 18.90 0.34 7.57
N TYR A 283 18.90 1.68 7.60
CA TYR A 283 19.64 2.47 6.62
C TYR A 283 21.16 2.29 6.78
N ALA A 284 21.66 2.25 8.02
CA ALA A 284 23.07 1.95 8.29
C ALA A 284 23.47 0.56 7.77
N GLN A 285 22.62 -0.46 7.97
CA GLN A 285 22.85 -1.80 7.43
C GLN A 285 22.88 -1.80 5.90
N TRP A 286 21.96 -1.11 5.26
CA TRP A 286 21.94 -0.97 3.80
C TRP A 286 23.23 -0.36 3.26
N GLN A 287 23.65 0.77 3.85
CA GLN A 287 24.89 1.46 3.48
C GLN A 287 26.10 0.54 3.66
N TYR A 288 26.17 -0.16 4.78
CA TYR A 288 27.25 -1.10 5.08
C TYR A 288 27.31 -2.24 4.04
N LYS A 289 26.18 -2.90 3.78
CA LYS A 289 26.10 -4.03 2.83
C LYS A 289 26.43 -3.60 1.40
N ARG A 290 25.97 -2.43 0.94
CA ARG A 290 26.35 -1.92 -0.40
C ARG A 290 27.83 -1.52 -0.47
N ALA A 291 28.39 -0.95 0.59
CA ALA A 291 29.82 -0.64 0.65
C ALA A 291 30.68 -1.92 0.56
N GLN A 292 30.25 -3.04 1.16
CA GLN A 292 30.92 -4.35 1.02
C GLN A 292 30.94 -4.85 -0.44
N LEU A 293 29.93 -4.49 -1.23
CA LEU A 293 29.87 -4.79 -2.67
C LEU A 293 30.63 -3.77 -3.53
N GLY A 294 31.25 -2.75 -2.92
CA GLY A 294 31.89 -1.65 -3.65
C GLY A 294 30.91 -0.71 -4.36
N LEU A 295 29.65 -0.70 -3.93
CA LEU A 295 28.57 0.08 -4.54
C LEU A 295 28.21 1.31 -3.69
N PRO A 296 27.82 2.44 -4.31
CA PRO A 296 27.31 3.59 -3.58
C PRO A 296 25.97 3.24 -2.91
N PRO A 297 25.61 3.88 -1.77
CA PRO A 297 24.39 3.55 -1.05
C PRO A 297 23.11 3.86 -1.84
N GLN A 298 23.18 4.83 -2.75
CA GLN A 298 22.09 5.24 -3.63
C GLN A 298 22.21 4.57 -5.00
N PHE A 299 21.07 4.42 -5.67
CA PHE A 299 21.01 4.03 -7.07
C PHE A 299 21.13 5.26 -7.98
N GLU A 300 21.83 5.08 -9.09
CA GLU A 300 21.99 6.11 -10.10
C GLU A 300 21.14 5.79 -11.32
N PHE A 301 20.27 6.73 -11.70
CA PHE A 301 19.45 6.65 -12.89
C PHE A 301 19.83 7.76 -13.86
N SER A 302 19.95 7.41 -15.14
CA SER A 302 20.16 8.39 -16.21
C SER A 302 18.82 8.92 -16.68
N LEU A 303 18.30 9.97 -16.02
CA LEU A 303 17.02 10.58 -16.34
C LEU A 303 17.19 11.85 -17.16
N THR A 304 16.55 11.92 -18.33
CA THR A 304 16.47 13.15 -19.12
C THR A 304 15.54 14.19 -18.47
N PRO A 305 15.68 15.48 -18.81
CA PRO A 305 14.76 16.51 -18.32
C PRO A 305 13.30 16.20 -18.66
N GLY A 306 13.02 15.62 -19.83
CA GLY A 306 11.67 15.26 -20.26
C GLY A 306 11.06 14.14 -19.42
N VAL A 307 11.84 13.13 -19.05
CA VAL A 307 11.41 12.08 -18.11
C VAL A 307 11.09 12.66 -16.73
N ARG A 308 11.93 13.55 -16.20
CA ARG A 308 11.68 14.21 -14.91
C ARG A 308 10.39 15.06 -14.92
N GLN A 309 10.13 15.76 -16.02
CA GLN A 309 8.88 16.52 -16.19
C GLN A 309 7.66 15.60 -16.19
N LEU A 310 7.74 14.45 -16.88
CA LEU A 310 6.66 13.47 -16.90
C LEU A 310 6.39 12.85 -15.53
N MET A 311 7.43 12.55 -14.74
CA MET A 311 7.27 12.08 -13.36
C MET A 311 6.53 13.11 -12.48
N ALA A 312 6.88 14.39 -12.61
CA ALA A 312 6.19 15.46 -11.90
C ALA A 312 4.72 15.59 -12.33
N LEU A 313 4.43 15.45 -13.63
CA LEU A 313 3.06 15.46 -14.15
C LEU A 313 2.25 14.25 -13.67
N GLU A 314 2.83 13.05 -13.58
CA GLU A 314 2.13 11.87 -13.02
C GLU A 314 1.75 12.07 -11.54
N LYS A 315 2.64 12.66 -10.75
CA LYS A 315 2.35 13.02 -9.36
C LYS A 315 1.21 14.04 -9.26
N GLN A 316 1.19 15.05 -10.13
CA GLN A 316 0.10 16.03 -10.21
C GLN A 316 -1.22 15.36 -10.59
N LEU A 317 -1.22 14.51 -11.62
CA LEU A 317 -2.39 13.77 -12.06
C LEU A 317 -2.99 12.92 -10.93
N TYR A 318 -2.13 12.18 -10.21
CA TYR A 318 -2.59 11.37 -9.09
C TYR A 318 -3.21 12.22 -7.97
N SER A 319 -2.63 13.39 -7.71
CA SER A 319 -3.14 14.33 -6.70
C SER A 319 -4.47 14.95 -7.13
N CYS A 320 -4.70 15.09 -8.43
CA CYS A 320 -5.92 15.65 -9.02
C CYS A 320 -7.09 14.65 -9.03
N GLN A 321 -6.82 13.36 -9.25
CA GLN A 321 -7.85 12.31 -9.30
C GLN A 321 -8.45 11.93 -7.93
N ARG A 322 -8.30 12.79 -6.91
CA ARG A 322 -8.77 12.57 -5.54
C ARG A 322 -9.41 13.81 -4.96
#